data_AF-A0A257K503-F1
#
_entry.id   AF-A0A257K503-F1
#
_cell.length_a   1.000
_cell.length_b   1.000
_cell.length_c   1.000
_cell.angle_alpha   90.00
_cell.angle_beta   90.00
_cell.angle_gamma   90.00
#
_symmetry.space_group_name_H-M   'P 1'
#
loop_
_entity.id
_entity.type
_entity.pdbx_description
1 polymer ?
#
loop_
_entity_poly.entity_id
_entity_poly.type
_entity_poly.pdbx_seq_one_letter_code
_entity_poly.pdbx_strand_id
1 'polypeptide(L)'
;MQKLILFFLGFFTLICCNTRPVLDHNGQHISILSGCPADGKCTVEMTAGKSLVVHEDEFGNRSYELMDEIGTNVYKVAYNRNVPDGVQDGTYREEIIFESKNENKSSVLQGNALQNAKLLFGRFCYCKGQTGYYKITDGTLRISGNTGERVYSLDFKTDKTPQVLNSVTFSIRN
;
A
#
# COMPACT_ATOMS: atom_id res chain seq x y z
N MET A 1 57.90 -0.35 28.45
CA MET A 1 57.06 0.42 27.50
C MET A 1 55.63 -0.06 27.67
N GLN A 2 54.78 0.77 28.28
CA GLN A 2 53.35 0.55 28.39
C GLN A 2 52.73 0.58 26.99
N LYS A 3 51.81 -0.35 26.68
CA LYS A 3 50.45 0.00 26.27
C LYS A 3 49.47 -1.05 26.83
N LEU A 4 48.75 -0.55 27.84
CA LEU A 4 47.51 -1.03 28.43
C LEU A 4 46.35 -0.84 27.41
N ILE A 5 45.19 -1.43 27.73
CA ILE A 5 43.79 -1.12 27.29
C ILE A 5 43.23 -2.17 26.31
N LEU A 6 42.03 -2.74 26.44
CA LEU A 6 41.08 -3.03 27.54
C LEU A 6 39.96 -3.84 26.87
N PHE A 7 39.40 -4.79 27.61
CA PHE A 7 38.19 -5.54 27.27
C PHE A 7 36.98 -4.59 27.24
N PHE A 8 36.15 -4.58 26.19
CA PHE A 8 34.74 -4.23 26.35
C PHE A 8 33.81 -4.89 25.34
N LEU A 9 32.76 -5.44 25.94
CA LEU A 9 31.65 -6.22 25.43
C LEU A 9 30.58 -5.29 24.82
N GLY A 10 29.98 -5.70 23.71
CA GLY A 10 28.62 -5.30 23.33
C GLY A 10 28.45 -3.90 22.73
N PHE A 11 27.84 -3.83 21.54
CA PHE A 11 26.41 -3.55 21.43
C PHE A 11 25.98 -3.83 19.98
N PHE A 12 25.05 -4.77 19.85
CA PHE A 12 24.10 -4.83 18.74
C PHE A 12 23.32 -3.49 18.68
N THR A 13 22.50 -3.27 17.66
CA THR A 13 21.62 -2.09 17.47
C THR A 13 22.32 -0.91 16.74
N LEU A 14 21.76 -0.25 15.71
CA LEU A 14 20.41 -0.23 15.12
C LEU A 14 20.53 -0.07 13.59
N ILE A 15 19.90 -0.96 12.85
CA ILE A 15 19.42 -0.66 11.50
C ILE A 15 18.29 0.35 11.69
N CYS A 16 18.58 1.63 11.46
CA CYS A 16 17.56 2.66 11.43
C CYS A 16 17.21 2.93 9.97
N CYS A 17 16.22 2.18 9.45
CA CYS A 17 15.56 2.56 8.21
C CYS A 17 14.62 3.72 8.54
N ASN A 18 15.13 4.96 8.49
CA ASN A 18 14.28 6.13 8.51
C ASN A 18 13.63 6.26 7.12
N THR A 19 12.48 5.60 6.95
CA THR A 19 11.54 5.96 5.89
C THR A 19 11.13 7.41 6.13
N ARG A 20 11.70 8.32 5.34
CA ARG A 20 11.27 9.71 5.35
C ARG A 20 9.80 9.74 4.94
N PRO A 21 8.99 10.55 5.63
CA PRO A 21 7.61 10.75 5.20
C PRO A 21 7.59 11.35 3.81
N VAL A 22 6.77 10.78 2.94
CA VAL A 22 6.56 11.34 1.61
C VAL A 22 5.49 12.42 1.77
N LEU A 23 5.87 13.66 1.45
CA LEU A 23 4.92 14.75 1.33
C LEU A 23 4.10 14.52 0.07
N ASP A 24 2.79 14.41 0.22
CA ASP A 24 1.88 14.43 -0.91
C ASP A 24 1.69 15.86 -1.44
N HIS A 25 1.23 16.00 -2.67
CA HIS A 25 1.03 17.25 -3.40
C HIS A 25 0.09 18.25 -2.66
N ASN A 26 -0.63 17.77 -1.64
CA ASN A 26 -1.58 18.53 -0.82
C ASN A 26 -1.08 18.87 0.61
N GLY A 27 0.20 18.66 0.92
CA GLY A 27 0.79 19.02 2.23
C GLY A 27 0.46 18.04 3.37
N GLN A 28 -0.18 16.91 3.07
CA GLN A 28 -0.41 15.83 4.02
C GLN A 28 0.84 14.94 4.14
N HIS A 29 1.08 14.48 5.36
CA HIS A 29 2.23 13.66 5.70
C HIS A 29 1.82 12.19 5.72
N ILE A 30 2.32 11.43 4.74
CA ILE A 30 2.01 10.02 4.57
C ILE A 30 3.15 9.15 5.11
N SER A 31 2.81 8.19 5.96
CA SER A 31 3.76 7.26 6.57
C SER A 31 3.32 5.82 6.41
N ILE A 32 4.19 4.97 5.87
CA ILE A 32 4.00 3.51 5.90
C ILE A 32 4.46 3.00 7.25
N LEU A 33 3.58 2.32 7.98
CA LEU A 33 3.86 1.81 9.33
C LEU A 33 4.34 0.36 9.30
N SER A 34 3.78 -0.48 8.42
CA SER A 34 4.14 -1.89 8.31
C SER A 34 3.62 -2.54 7.01
N GLY A 35 4.05 -3.78 6.76
CA GLY A 35 3.56 -4.62 5.66
C GLY A 35 4.34 -4.49 4.35
N CYS A 36 5.30 -3.56 4.26
CA CYS A 36 6.14 -3.46 3.06
C CYS A 36 7.17 -4.62 3.00
N PRO A 37 7.20 -5.41 1.91
CA PRO A 37 8.20 -6.48 1.75
C PRO A 37 9.63 -5.93 1.70
N ALA A 38 10.57 -6.67 2.31
CA ALA A 38 11.96 -6.23 2.49
C ALA A 38 12.78 -6.21 1.18
N ASP A 39 12.35 -6.95 0.16
CA ASP A 39 12.99 -7.04 -1.15
C ASP A 39 12.55 -5.93 -2.11
N GLY A 40 11.86 -4.89 -1.63
CA GLY A 40 11.41 -3.78 -2.46
C GLY A 40 11.16 -2.49 -1.69
N LYS A 41 10.41 -1.59 -2.33
CA LYS A 41 10.03 -0.28 -1.78
C LYS A 41 8.54 -0.08 -1.94
N CYS A 42 7.91 0.48 -0.91
CA CYS A 42 6.51 0.82 -0.95
C CYS A 42 6.30 2.34 -0.99
N THR A 43 5.30 2.77 -1.73
CA THR A 43 4.81 4.15 -1.76
C THR A 43 3.31 4.17 -1.48
N VAL A 44 2.84 5.28 -0.94
CA VAL A 44 1.42 5.53 -0.72
C VAL A 44 1.12 6.91 -1.28
N GLU A 45 0.08 6.98 -2.10
CA GLU A 45 -0.42 8.19 -2.73
C GLU A 45 -1.89 8.36 -2.34
N MET A 46 -2.28 9.60 -2.06
CA MET A 46 -3.68 9.96 -1.85
C MET A 46 -4.10 10.91 -2.97
N THR A 47 -5.30 10.71 -3.51
CA THR A 47 -5.93 11.66 -4.42
C THR A 47 -7.21 12.16 -3.79
N ALA A 48 -7.19 13.41 -3.34
CA ALA A 48 -8.31 14.01 -2.61
C ALA A 48 -9.48 14.38 -3.54
N GLY A 49 -10.71 14.28 -3.04
CA GLY A 49 -11.91 14.68 -3.77
C GLY A 49 -12.19 13.82 -5.00
N LYS A 50 -11.81 12.53 -4.95
CA LYS A 50 -11.98 11.57 -6.04
C LYS A 50 -12.66 10.31 -5.55
N SER A 51 -13.34 9.63 -6.47
CA SER A 51 -13.82 8.25 -6.33
C SER A 51 -13.37 7.38 -7.49
N LEU A 52 -13.42 6.06 -7.29
CA LEU A 52 -13.06 5.05 -8.28
C LEU A 52 -14.29 4.66 -9.10
N VAL A 53 -14.15 4.55 -10.41
CA VAL A 53 -15.08 3.79 -11.25
C VAL A 53 -14.33 2.60 -11.79
N VAL A 54 -14.80 1.40 -11.43
CA VAL A 54 -14.18 0.14 -11.86
C VAL A 54 -14.89 -0.35 -13.09
N HIS A 55 -14.14 -0.51 -14.18
CA HIS A 55 -14.61 -1.08 -15.43
C HIS A 55 -14.16 -2.52 -15.54
N GLU A 56 -14.96 -3.34 -16.22
CA GLU A 56 -14.65 -4.73 -16.52
C GLU A 56 -15.00 -4.98 -17.99
N ASP A 57 -14.04 -5.49 -18.76
CA ASP A 57 -14.27 -5.82 -20.17
C ASP A 57 -14.95 -7.19 -20.32
N GLU A 58 -15.30 -7.55 -21.55
CA GLU A 58 -15.92 -8.83 -21.89
C GLU A 58 -15.04 -10.06 -21.58
N PHE A 59 -13.75 -9.86 -21.37
CA PHE A 59 -12.77 -10.89 -21.01
C PHE A 59 -12.50 -10.94 -19.50
N GLY A 60 -13.17 -10.12 -18.71
CA GLY A 60 -13.02 -10.03 -17.25
C GLY A 60 -11.79 -9.24 -16.79
N ASN A 61 -11.08 -8.56 -17.69
CA ASN A 61 -10.00 -7.65 -17.31
C ASN A 61 -10.60 -6.39 -16.70
N ARG A 62 -10.00 -5.94 -15.61
CA ARG A 62 -10.46 -4.75 -14.89
C ARG A 62 -9.52 -3.59 -15.10
N SER A 63 -10.12 -2.41 -15.21
CA SER A 63 -9.44 -1.12 -15.15
C SER A 63 -10.20 -0.20 -14.20
N TYR A 64 -9.61 0.93 -13.86
CA TYR A 64 -10.30 1.95 -13.08
C TYR A 64 -10.09 3.33 -13.67
N GLU A 65 -11.04 4.21 -13.41
CA GLU A 65 -10.97 5.64 -13.67
C GLU A 65 -11.24 6.41 -12.38
N LEU A 66 -10.72 7.64 -12.31
CA LEU A 66 -10.99 8.55 -11.20
C LEU A 66 -12.04 9.57 -11.63
N MET A 67 -13.09 9.70 -10.83
CA MET A 67 -14.12 10.73 -11.00
C MET A 67 -14.07 11.73 -9.86
N ASP A 68 -14.47 12.97 -10.12
CA ASP A 68 -14.61 13.99 -9.08
C ASP A 68 -15.73 13.62 -8.11
N GLU A 69 -15.39 13.52 -6.83
CA GLU A 69 -16.35 13.26 -5.75
C GLU A 69 -15.91 13.92 -4.45
N ILE A 70 -16.60 15.00 -4.10
CA ILE A 70 -16.33 15.73 -2.86
C ILE A 70 -16.68 14.84 -1.67
N GLY A 71 -15.77 14.77 -0.69
CA GLY A 71 -15.96 13.97 0.52
C GLY A 71 -15.46 12.54 0.41
N THR A 72 -14.83 12.17 -0.70
CA THR A 72 -14.16 10.88 -0.89
C THR A 72 -12.71 11.11 -1.33
N ASN A 73 -11.79 10.27 -0.86
CA ASN A 73 -10.41 10.25 -1.30
C ASN A 73 -10.06 8.85 -1.82
N VAL A 74 -9.17 8.78 -2.80
CA VAL A 74 -8.62 7.51 -3.32
C VAL A 74 -7.21 7.32 -2.77
N TYR A 75 -6.92 6.13 -2.29
CA TYR A 75 -5.62 5.73 -1.79
C TYR A 75 -5.03 4.66 -2.68
N LYS A 76 -3.77 4.85 -3.10
CA LYS A 76 -3.01 3.88 -3.86
C LYS A 76 -1.72 3.54 -3.11
N VAL A 77 -1.58 2.28 -2.74
CA VAL A 77 -0.35 1.72 -2.18
C VAL A 77 0.35 0.94 -3.29
N ALA A 78 1.62 1.22 -3.57
CA ALA A 78 2.39 0.47 -4.57
C ALA A 78 3.63 -0.14 -3.93
N TYR A 79 3.85 -1.44 -4.12
CA TYR A 79 5.08 -2.14 -3.81
C TYR A 79 5.85 -2.42 -5.11
N ASN A 80 7.08 -1.95 -5.19
CA ASN A 80 7.98 -2.19 -6.32
C ASN A 80 9.16 -3.04 -5.83
N ARG A 81 9.34 -4.23 -6.41
CA ARG A 81 10.48 -5.09 -6.08
C ARG A 81 11.78 -4.47 -6.57
N ASN A 82 12.85 -4.62 -5.80
CA ASN A 82 14.19 -4.24 -6.24
C ASN A 82 14.62 -5.15 -7.40
N VAL A 83 14.98 -4.55 -8.52
CA VAL A 83 15.46 -5.27 -9.70
C VAL A 83 16.99 -5.14 -9.74
N PRO A 84 17.75 -6.25 -9.84
CA PRO A 84 19.19 -6.18 -10.01
C PRO A 84 19.57 -5.46 -11.31
N ASP A 85 20.69 -4.74 -11.28
CA ASP A 85 21.20 -4.05 -12.47
C ASP A 85 21.47 -5.04 -13.62
N GLY A 86 21.15 -4.61 -14.84
CA GLY A 86 21.35 -5.42 -16.04
C GLY A 86 20.30 -6.51 -16.29
N VAL A 87 19.27 -6.62 -15.44
CA VAL A 87 18.15 -7.55 -15.67
C VAL A 87 17.04 -6.85 -16.47
N GLN A 88 16.93 -7.21 -17.76
CA GLN A 88 15.82 -6.80 -18.60
C GLN A 88 14.53 -7.55 -18.19
N ASP A 89 13.37 -6.88 -18.29
CA ASP A 89 12.03 -7.41 -17.97
C ASP A 89 11.84 -7.95 -16.54
N GLY A 90 12.76 -7.63 -15.62
CA GLY A 90 12.69 -8.02 -14.21
C GLY A 90 11.71 -7.19 -13.37
N THR A 91 10.95 -6.28 -13.98
CA THR A 91 10.06 -5.37 -13.27
C THR A 91 8.89 -6.12 -12.64
N TYR A 92 8.65 -5.82 -11.37
CA TYR A 92 7.56 -6.37 -10.59
C TYR A 92 6.97 -5.28 -9.71
N ARG A 93 5.67 -5.03 -9.89
CA ARG A 93 4.88 -4.14 -9.04
C ARG A 93 3.60 -4.83 -8.61
N GLU A 94 3.28 -4.69 -7.35
CA GLU A 94 1.93 -4.90 -6.83
C GLU A 94 1.37 -3.58 -6.35
N GLU A 95 0.07 -3.40 -6.48
CA GLU A 95 -0.59 -2.23 -5.93
C GLU A 95 -1.96 -2.55 -5.35
N ILE A 96 -2.37 -1.74 -4.41
CA ILE A 96 -3.68 -1.77 -3.80
C ILE A 96 -4.29 -0.40 -4.03
N ILE A 97 -5.52 -0.36 -4.54
CA ILE A 97 -6.25 0.88 -4.72
C ILE A 97 -7.66 0.74 -4.15
N PHE A 98 -8.09 1.76 -3.41
CA PHE A 98 -9.42 1.83 -2.82
C PHE A 98 -9.82 3.27 -2.56
N GLU A 99 -11.11 3.51 -2.42
CA GLU A 99 -11.67 4.79 -2.01
C GLU A 99 -12.11 4.74 -0.54
N SER A 100 -12.03 5.88 0.14
CA SER A 100 -12.58 6.04 1.48
C SER A 100 -13.25 7.40 1.60
N LYS A 101 -14.39 7.42 2.27
CA LYS A 101 -15.07 8.66 2.63
C LYS A 101 -14.24 9.43 3.66
N ASN A 102 -14.30 10.75 3.57
CA ASN A 102 -13.66 11.71 4.46
C ASN A 102 -14.49 11.88 5.74
N GLU A 103 -14.84 10.78 6.38
CA GLU A 103 -15.60 10.74 7.62
C GLU A 103 -14.64 10.55 8.80
N ASN A 104 -14.83 11.33 9.87
CA ASN A 104 -14.09 11.22 11.12
C ASN A 104 -14.57 10.03 11.99
N LYS A 105 -14.86 8.90 11.35
CA LYS A 105 -15.40 7.70 11.98
C LYS A 105 -14.49 6.53 11.70
N SER A 106 -14.28 5.69 12.71
CA SER A 106 -13.63 4.39 12.51
C SER A 106 -14.59 3.44 11.80
N SER A 107 -14.06 2.62 10.90
CA SER A 107 -14.84 1.63 10.16
C SER A 107 -14.03 0.37 9.93
N VAL A 108 -14.75 -0.74 9.75
CA VAL A 108 -14.18 -2.04 9.40
C VAL A 108 -15.00 -2.60 8.24
N LEU A 109 -14.34 -2.88 7.13
CA LEU A 109 -14.92 -3.56 5.98
C LEU A 109 -14.27 -4.94 5.89
N GLN A 110 -15.07 -5.99 5.79
CA GLN A 110 -14.60 -7.37 5.73
C GLN A 110 -15.31 -8.13 4.62
N GLY A 111 -14.59 -9.03 3.97
CA GLY A 111 -15.14 -9.90 2.94
C GLY A 111 -15.70 -9.10 1.75
N ASN A 112 -16.94 -9.40 1.34
CA ASN A 112 -17.61 -8.68 0.26
C ASN A 112 -17.81 -7.18 0.54
N ALA A 113 -17.85 -6.76 1.82
CA ALA A 113 -17.98 -5.34 2.17
C ALA A 113 -16.75 -4.51 1.76
N LEU A 114 -15.61 -5.12 1.45
CA LEU A 114 -14.45 -4.44 0.88
C LEU A 114 -14.77 -3.75 -0.45
N GLN A 115 -15.79 -4.21 -1.16
CA GLN A 115 -16.24 -3.60 -2.42
C GLN A 115 -17.02 -2.29 -2.20
N ASN A 116 -17.43 -1.97 -0.96
CA ASN A 116 -17.92 -0.62 -0.62
C ASN A 116 -16.82 0.44 -0.71
N ALA A 117 -15.55 0.03 -0.59
CA ALA A 117 -14.37 0.86 -0.83
C ALA A 117 -13.77 0.61 -2.22
N LYS A 118 -14.45 -0.17 -3.07
CA LYS A 118 -13.98 -0.57 -4.41
C LYS A 118 -12.53 -1.10 -4.38
N LEU A 119 -12.20 -1.90 -3.36
CA LEU A 119 -10.85 -2.40 -3.14
C LEU A 119 -10.40 -3.31 -4.28
N LEU A 120 -9.33 -2.90 -4.95
CA LEU A 120 -8.65 -3.64 -6.01
C LEU A 120 -7.20 -3.94 -5.64
N PHE A 121 -6.72 -5.08 -6.11
CA PHE A 121 -5.32 -5.47 -6.11
C PHE A 121 -4.81 -5.58 -7.55
N GLY A 122 -3.77 -4.82 -7.88
CA GLY A 122 -3.08 -4.88 -9.16
C GLY A 122 -1.79 -5.67 -9.05
N ARG A 123 -1.53 -6.53 -10.04
CA ARG A 123 -0.22 -7.17 -10.25
C ARG A 123 0.30 -6.79 -11.62
N PHE A 124 1.55 -6.33 -11.68
CA PHE A 124 2.20 -5.88 -12.89
C PHE A 124 3.60 -6.49 -12.97
N CYS A 125 3.72 -7.52 -13.79
CA CYS A 125 4.99 -8.15 -14.11
C CYS A 125 5.00 -8.63 -15.56
N TYR A 126 6.17 -9.04 -16.04
CA TYR A 126 6.28 -9.85 -17.24
C TYR A 126 5.79 -11.29 -16.99
N CYS A 127 4.49 -11.42 -16.70
CA CYS A 127 3.83 -12.65 -16.29
C CYS A 127 2.56 -12.84 -17.11
N LYS A 128 2.60 -13.77 -18.08
CA LYS A 128 1.50 -13.99 -19.02
C LYS A 128 0.23 -14.43 -18.29
N GLY A 129 -0.88 -13.71 -18.52
CA GLY A 129 -2.21 -14.04 -17.98
C GLY A 129 -2.42 -13.73 -16.49
N GLN A 130 -1.45 -13.12 -15.81
CA GLN A 130 -1.51 -12.82 -14.37
C GLN A 130 -1.42 -11.32 -14.05
N THR A 131 -1.26 -10.49 -15.09
CA THR A 131 -1.17 -9.03 -14.96
C THR A 131 -2.55 -8.41 -15.07
N GLY A 132 -2.85 -7.48 -14.18
CA GLY A 132 -4.11 -6.74 -14.16
C GLY A 132 -4.65 -6.53 -12.76
N TYR A 133 -5.87 -6.01 -12.68
CA TYR A 133 -6.58 -5.75 -11.43
C TYR A 133 -7.57 -6.86 -11.07
N TYR A 134 -7.61 -7.16 -9.78
CA TYR A 134 -8.43 -8.18 -9.16
C TYR A 134 -9.24 -7.57 -8.02
N LYS A 135 -10.54 -7.87 -7.96
CA LYS A 135 -11.37 -7.52 -6.80
C LYS A 135 -10.90 -8.33 -5.59
N ILE A 136 -10.77 -7.65 -4.47
CA ILE A 136 -10.46 -8.30 -3.19
C ILE A 136 -11.75 -8.45 -2.39
N THR A 137 -12.12 -9.70 -2.14
CA THR A 137 -13.30 -10.09 -1.36
C THR A 137 -12.95 -10.96 -0.16
N ASP A 138 -11.67 -11.22 0.08
CA ASP A 138 -11.18 -11.94 1.26
C ASP A 138 -10.08 -11.13 1.96
N GLY A 139 -10.46 -10.54 3.09
CA GLY A 139 -9.62 -9.59 3.81
C GLY A 139 -10.42 -8.71 4.76
N THR A 140 -9.72 -7.80 5.43
CA THR A 140 -10.28 -6.80 6.32
C THR A 140 -9.54 -5.47 6.14
N LEU A 141 -10.29 -4.42 5.78
CA LEU A 141 -9.82 -3.03 5.80
C LEU A 141 -10.34 -2.37 7.08
N ARG A 142 -9.42 -1.88 7.91
CA ARG A 142 -9.71 -1.12 9.13
C ARG A 142 -9.26 0.31 8.93
N ILE A 143 -10.17 1.24 9.21
CA ILE A 143 -9.89 2.67 9.20
C ILE A 143 -10.12 3.19 10.60
N SER A 144 -9.12 3.84 11.19
CA SER A 144 -9.16 4.35 12.56
C SER A 144 -8.48 5.72 12.66
N GLY A 145 -8.46 6.28 13.87
CA GLY A 145 -7.91 7.60 14.14
C GLY A 145 -8.96 8.72 14.10
N ASN A 146 -8.50 9.95 14.02
CA ASN A 146 -9.30 11.18 14.14
C ASN A 146 -8.98 12.16 12.99
N THR A 147 -9.39 13.43 13.13
CA THR A 147 -9.18 14.49 12.14
C THR A 147 -7.70 14.83 11.89
N GLY A 148 -6.81 14.60 12.85
CA GLY A 148 -5.39 14.93 12.75
C GLY A 148 -4.53 13.77 12.23
N GLU A 149 -4.94 12.53 12.53
CA GLU A 149 -4.27 11.33 12.01
C GLU A 149 -5.30 10.24 11.70
N ARG A 150 -5.26 9.76 10.46
CA ARG A 150 -6.04 8.60 10.01
C ARG A 150 -5.11 7.43 9.74
N VAL A 151 -5.46 6.26 10.24
CA VAL A 151 -4.69 5.03 10.05
C VAL A 151 -5.53 4.05 9.24
N TYR A 152 -4.92 3.51 8.18
CA TYR A 152 -5.49 2.49 7.32
C TYR A 152 -4.68 1.21 7.51
N SER A 153 -5.36 0.12 7.85
CA SER A 153 -4.76 -1.19 8.01
C SER A 153 -5.55 -2.19 7.19
N LEU A 154 -4.89 -2.80 6.21
CA LEU A 154 -5.48 -3.79 5.32
C LEU A 154 -4.76 -5.11 5.49
N ASP A 155 -5.53 -6.17 5.71
CA ASP A 155 -5.11 -7.57 5.57
C ASP A 155 -5.94 -8.20 4.47
N PHE A 156 -5.34 -8.89 3.51
CA PHE A 156 -6.08 -9.48 2.41
C PHE A 156 -5.35 -10.63 1.72
N LYS A 157 -6.12 -11.44 1.00
CA LYS A 157 -5.58 -12.49 0.14
C LYS A 157 -6.36 -12.57 -1.17
N THR A 158 -5.71 -13.10 -2.19
CA THR A 158 -6.35 -13.45 -3.46
C THR A 158 -5.89 -14.82 -3.94
N ASP A 159 -6.81 -15.60 -4.50
CA ASP A 159 -6.55 -16.89 -5.15
C ASP A 159 -6.33 -16.73 -6.67
N LYS A 160 -6.54 -15.52 -7.21
CA LYS A 160 -6.54 -15.26 -8.66
C LYS A 160 -5.15 -15.16 -9.28
N THR A 161 -4.18 -14.74 -8.49
CA THR A 161 -2.81 -14.57 -8.94
C THR A 161 -1.88 -14.67 -7.72
N PRO A 162 -0.60 -15.06 -7.89
CA PRO A 162 0.32 -15.07 -6.76
C PRO A 162 0.46 -13.65 -6.19
N GLN A 163 0.67 -13.57 -4.89
CA GLN A 163 0.62 -12.32 -4.13
C GLN A 163 1.78 -12.30 -3.14
N VAL A 164 2.49 -11.17 -3.08
CA VAL A 164 3.56 -10.92 -2.10
C VAL A 164 3.04 -10.05 -0.98
N LEU A 165 2.39 -8.94 -1.33
CA LEU A 165 1.80 -7.99 -0.40
C LEU A 165 0.45 -8.51 0.09
N ASN A 166 0.40 -9.01 1.32
CA ASN A 166 -0.81 -9.55 1.96
C ASN A 166 -1.37 -8.68 3.09
N SER A 167 -0.59 -7.72 3.55
CA SER A 167 -1.01 -6.73 4.53
C SER A 167 -0.23 -5.43 4.33
N VAL A 168 -0.87 -4.31 4.65
CA VAL A 168 -0.21 -3.00 4.71
C VAL A 168 -0.91 -2.13 5.74
N THR A 169 -0.12 -1.41 6.52
CA THR A 169 -0.64 -0.36 7.40
C THR A 169 0.07 0.95 7.10
N PHE A 170 -0.68 2.02 6.90
CA PHE A 170 -0.16 3.37 6.70
C PHE A 170 -1.02 4.40 7.44
N SER A 171 -0.43 5.56 7.72
CA SER A 171 -1.15 6.70 8.28
C SER A 171 -1.01 7.95 7.43
N ILE A 172 -2.03 8.79 7.53
CA ILE A 172 -2.14 10.10 6.89
C ILE A 172 -2.31 11.11 8.01
N ARG A 173 -1.42 12.10 8.06
CA ARG A 173 -1.49 13.22 9.01
C ARG A 173 -1.70 14.52 8.26
N ASN A 174 -2.62 15.33 8.78
CA ASN A 174 -2.85 16.70 8.32
C ASN A 174 -1.82 17.66 8.94
#